data_AF-A0A7C3CQL2-F1
#
_entry.id   AF-A0A7C3CQL2-F1
#
_cell.length_a   1.000
_cell.length_b   1.000
_cell.length_c   1.000
_cell.angle_alpha   90.00
_cell.angle_beta   90.00
_cell.angle_gamma   90.00
#
_symmetry.space_group_name_H-M   'P 1'
#
loop_
_entity.id
_entity.type
_entity.pdbx_description
1 polymer ?
#
loop_
_entity_poly.entity_id
_entity_poly.type
_entity_poly.pdbx_seq_one_letter_code
_entity_poly.pdbx_strand_id
1 'polypeptide(L)'
;MEDKQQRPQPVSFWEAVLYWLKLGFISFGGPAGQISMMHQELVEKRRWISEHRFLHALNYTMVLPGPEAQQLATYIGWLMHGVWGGIAA
;
A
#
# COMPACT_ATOMS: atom_id res chain seq x y z
N MET A 1 10.55 22.15 16.19
CA MET A 1 9.71 21.70 15.07
C MET A 1 9.62 20.19 15.21
N GLU A 2 8.66 19.74 16.02
CA GLU A 2 8.52 18.34 16.44
C GLU A 2 7.73 17.61 15.36
N ASP A 3 8.43 16.91 14.47
CA ASP A 3 7.80 16.02 13.49
C ASP A 3 7.13 14.89 14.29
N LYS A 4 5.82 15.01 14.51
CA LYS A 4 5.02 14.01 15.20
C LYS A 4 4.98 12.76 14.35
N GLN A 5 5.97 11.90 14.58
CA GLN A 5 6.02 10.54 14.10
C GLN A 5 4.88 9.74 14.75
N GLN A 6 3.67 9.92 14.22
CA GLN A 6 2.47 9.24 14.65
C GLN A 6 2.66 7.75 14.40
N ARG A 7 2.66 6.97 15.48
CA ARG A 7 2.73 5.51 15.42
C ARG A 7 1.54 5.01 14.58
N PRO A 8 1.77 4.14 13.59
CA PRO A 8 0.68 3.58 12.80
C PRO A 8 -0.27 2.83 13.75
N GLN A 9 -1.57 3.10 13.62
CA GLN A 9 -2.62 2.39 14.35
C GLN A 9 -2.48 0.87 14.06
N PRO A 10 -2.67 -0.01 15.05
CA PRO A 10 -2.62 -1.45 14.81
C PRO A 10 -3.70 -1.82 13.79
N VAL A 11 -3.27 -2.16 12.59
CA VAL A 11 -4.14 -2.50 11.47
C VAL A 11 -4.78 -3.85 11.76
N SER A 12 -6.10 -3.96 11.62
CA SER A 12 -6.77 -5.24 11.68
C SER A 12 -6.60 -5.97 10.35
N PHE A 13 -6.18 -7.23 10.39
CA PHE A 13 -5.92 -8.05 9.19
C PHE A 13 -7.13 -8.07 8.24
N TRP A 14 -8.35 -8.10 8.79
CA TRP A 14 -9.58 -8.06 8.01
C TRP A 14 -9.79 -6.75 7.24
N GLU A 15 -9.39 -5.61 7.80
CA GLU A 15 -9.46 -4.34 7.09
C GLU A 15 -8.47 -4.29 5.92
N ALA A 16 -7.27 -4.84 6.10
CA ALA A 16 -6.29 -4.95 5.03
C ALA A 16 -6.81 -5.85 3.90
N VAL A 17 -7.35 -7.04 4.23
CA VAL A 17 -7.92 -7.97 3.25
C VAL A 17 -9.10 -7.36 2.49
N LEU A 18 -10.03 -6.71 3.20
CA LEU A 18 -11.16 -6.00 2.57
C LEU A 18 -10.69 -4.87 1.66
N TYR A 19 -9.63 -4.16 2.06
CA TYR A 19 -9.01 -3.12 1.24
C TYR A 19 -8.42 -3.69 -0.06
N TRP A 20 -7.62 -4.76 0.02
CA TRP A 20 -7.01 -5.40 -1.15
C TRP A 20 -8.07 -5.99 -2.09
N LEU A 21 -9.11 -6.65 -1.55
CA LEU A 21 -10.27 -7.12 -2.32
C LEU A 21 -10.95 -5.97 -3.05
N LYS A 22 -11.20 -4.85 -2.35
CA LYS A 22 -11.80 -3.66 -2.95
C LYS A 22 -10.90 -3.06 -4.02
N LEU A 23 -9.58 -3.00 -3.80
CA LEU A 23 -8.62 -2.50 -4.78
C LEU A 23 -8.58 -3.38 -6.04
N GLY A 24 -8.59 -4.71 -5.88
CA GLY A 24 -8.64 -5.66 -7.00
C GLY A 24 -9.93 -5.55 -7.83
N PHE A 25 -11.06 -5.24 -7.20
CA PHE A 25 -12.31 -4.95 -7.91
C PHE A 25 -12.34 -3.56 -8.58
N ILE A 26 -11.52 -2.62 -8.11
CA ILE A 26 -11.43 -1.26 -8.65
C ILE A 26 -10.24 -1.16 -9.61
N SER A 27 -10.43 -1.64 -10.84
CA SER A 27 -9.48 -1.42 -11.95
C SER A 27 -9.75 -0.12 -12.72
N PHE A 28 -10.11 0.96 -12.04
CA PHE A 28 -10.42 2.24 -12.70
C PHE A 28 -9.17 3.14 -12.84
N GLY A 29 -8.84 3.51 -14.07
CA GLY A 29 -7.87 4.59 -14.36
C GLY A 29 -6.44 4.18 -14.74
N GLY A 30 -6.17 2.88 -14.93
CA GLY A 30 -4.82 2.38 -15.28
C GLY A 30 -3.86 2.30 -14.08
N PRO A 31 -2.58 1.92 -14.30
CA PRO A 31 -1.62 1.66 -13.21
C PRO A 31 -1.38 2.87 -12.30
N ALA A 32 -1.28 4.07 -12.89
CA ALA A 32 -1.10 5.31 -12.13
C ALA A 32 -2.30 5.64 -11.21
N GLY A 33 -3.52 5.33 -11.65
CA GLY A 33 -4.73 5.51 -10.86
C GLY A 33 -4.76 4.58 -9.63
N GLN A 34 -4.35 3.32 -9.81
CA GLN A 34 -4.24 2.38 -8.69
C GLN A 34 -3.18 2.81 -7.68
N ILE A 35 -2.00 3.24 -8.13
CA ILE A 35 -0.93 3.74 -7.25
C ILE A 35 -1.38 4.98 -6.48
N SER A 36 -2.07 5.92 -7.13
CA SER A 36 -2.58 7.12 -6.47
C SER A 36 -3.66 6.81 -5.44
N MET A 37 -4.55 5.84 -5.71
CA MET A 37 -5.53 5.36 -4.73
C MET A 37 -4.85 4.67 -3.54
N MET A 38 -3.80 3.90 -3.81
CA MET A 38 -2.98 3.28 -2.75
C MET A 38 -2.32 4.34 -1.88
N HIS A 39 -1.75 5.39 -2.46
CA HIS A 39 -1.19 6.50 -1.68
C HIS A 39 -2.25 7.21 -0.82
N GLN A 40 -3.36 7.64 -1.42
CA GLN A 40 -4.47 8.30 -0.72
C GLN A 40 -5.02 7.47 0.44
N GLU A 41 -5.30 6.19 0.23
CA GLU A 41 -5.91 5.36 1.27
C GLU A 41 -4.87 4.90 2.31
N LEU A 42 -3.70 4.40 1.88
CA LEU A 42 -2.71 3.80 2.78
C LEU A 42 -1.87 4.84 3.53
N VAL A 43 -1.55 5.98 2.90
CA VAL A 43 -0.73 7.05 3.47
C VAL A 43 -1.59 8.15 4.07
N GLU A 44 -2.49 8.77 3.30
CA GLU A 44 -3.20 9.97 3.77
C GLU A 44 -4.36 9.64 4.72
N LYS A 45 -5.30 8.80 4.28
CA LYS A 45 -6.52 8.49 5.03
C LYS A 45 -6.27 7.56 6.21
N ARG A 46 -5.66 6.40 5.95
CA ARG A 46 -5.52 5.35 6.97
C ARG A 46 -4.20 5.40 7.72
N ARG A 47 -3.18 6.06 7.15
CA ARG A 47 -1.83 6.23 7.75
C ARG A 47 -1.22 4.89 8.21
N TRP A 48 -1.44 3.83 7.44
CA TRP A 48 -0.91 2.49 7.69
C TRP A 48 0.58 2.41 7.34
N ILE A 49 1.02 3.19 6.36
CA ILE A 49 2.39 3.33 5.92
C ILE A 49 2.76 4.81 5.83
N SER A 50 4.00 5.16 6.19
CA SER A 50 4.49 6.52 6.03
C SER A 50 4.77 6.83 4.55
N GLU A 51 4.59 8.10 4.18
CA GLU A 51 4.85 8.59 2.82
C GLU A 51 6.25 8.20 2.32
N HIS A 52 7.26 8.31 3.20
CA HIS A 52 8.63 7.94 2.89
C HIS A 52 8.79 6.45 2.54
N ARG A 53 8.11 5.55 3.26
CA ARG A 53 8.15 4.10 2.98
C ARG A 53 7.37 3.75 1.72
N PHE A 54 6.26 4.42 1.47
CA PHE A 54 5.48 4.27 0.25
C PHE A 54 6.28 4.68 -0.99
N LEU A 55 6.91 5.86 -0.96
CA LEU A 55 7.75 6.35 -2.05
C LEU A 55 8.96 5.46 -2.29
N HIS A 56 9.57 4.91 -1.23
CA HIS A 56 10.64 3.92 -1.35
C HIS A 56 10.18 2.66 -2.09
N ALA A 57 9.01 2.13 -1.73
CA ALA A 57 8.43 0.96 -2.38
C ALA A 57 8.09 1.25 -3.85
N LEU A 58 7.49 2.41 -4.14
CA LEU A 58 7.15 2.85 -5.49
C LEU A 58 8.39 2.97 -6.38
N ASN A 59 9.45 3.60 -5.87
CA ASN A 59 10.72 3.72 -6.59
C ASN A 59 11.32 2.33 -6.89
N TYR A 60 11.22 1.39 -5.94
CA TYR A 60 11.63 0.00 -6.15
C TYR A 60 10.85 -0.68 -7.27
N THR A 61 9.53 -0.50 -7.31
CA THR A 61 8.68 -1.11 -8.35
C THR A 61 8.87 -0.50 -9.73
N MET A 62 9.32 0.76 -9.82
CA MET A 62 9.70 1.38 -11.10
C MET A 62 11.03 0.86 -11.64
N VAL A 63 11.91 0.34 -10.77
CA VAL A 63 13.20 -0.26 -11.17
C VAL A 63 13.02 -1.72 -11.60
N LEU A 64 12.02 -2.42 -11.07
CA LEU A 64 11.74 -3.82 -11.40
C LEU A 64 10.86 -3.92 -12.66
N PRO A 65 11.27 -4.66 -13.71
CA PRO A 65 10.41 -4.88 -14.86
C PRO A 65 9.21 -5.75 -14.45
N GLY A 66 7.99 -5.18 -14.44
CA GLY A 66 6.77 -5.91 -14.09
C GLY A 66 5.54 -5.03 -13.88
N PRO A 67 4.40 -5.61 -13.48
CA PRO A 67 3.17 -4.88 -13.17
C PRO A 67 3.34 -4.07 -11.88
N GLU A 68 3.76 -2.81 -12.01
CA GLU A 68 4.13 -1.89 -10.92
C GLU A 68 3.10 -1.86 -9.77
N ALA A 69 1.81 -1.73 -10.09
CA ALA A 69 0.75 -1.63 -9.10
C ALA A 69 0.59 -2.92 -8.27
N GLN A 70 0.71 -4.09 -8.89
CA GLN A 70 0.61 -5.37 -8.16
C GLN A 70 1.85 -5.63 -7.30
N GLN A 71 3.05 -5.33 -7.80
CA GLN A 71 4.27 -5.46 -6.99
C GLN A 71 4.21 -4.53 -5.77
N LEU A 72 3.71 -3.31 -5.96
CA LEU A 72 3.53 -2.35 -4.88
C LEU A 72 2.50 -2.85 -3.87
N ALA A 73 1.39 -3.43 -4.36
CA ALA A 73 0.34 -4.00 -3.53
C ALA A 73 0.86 -5.16 -2.67
N THR A 74 1.49 -6.16 -3.29
CA THR A 74 2.08 -7.30 -2.60
C THR A 74 3.17 -6.88 -1.61
N TYR A 75 4.03 -5.92 -1.97
CA TYR A 75 5.08 -5.42 -1.08
C TYR A 75 4.50 -4.70 0.12
N ILE A 76 3.49 -3.83 -0.07
CA ILE A 76 2.85 -3.13 1.05
C ILE A 76 2.03 -4.10 1.91
N GLY A 77 1.33 -5.05 1.29
CA GLY A 77 0.64 -6.13 2.00
C GLY A 77 1.61 -6.89 2.91
N TRP A 78 2.78 -7.26 2.37
CA TRP A 78 3.84 -7.89 3.14
C TRP A 78 4.38 -7.00 4.27
N LEU A 79 4.55 -5.70 4.01
CA LEU A 79 5.04 -4.73 5.00
C LEU A 79 4.08 -4.56 6.19
N MET A 80 2.78 -4.75 5.96
CA MET A 80 1.73 -4.53 6.96
C MET A 80 1.49 -5.75 7.85
N HIS A 81 1.43 -6.96 7.28
CA HIS A 81 1.07 -8.19 8.01
C HIS A 81 2.04 -9.36 7.77
N GLY A 82 3.24 -9.09 7.26
CA GLY A 82 4.21 -10.13 6.89
C GLY A 82 3.70 -11.00 5.74
N VAL A 83 4.13 -12.26 5.71
CA VAL A 83 3.80 -13.21 4.62
C VAL A 83 2.28 -13.32 4.37
N TRP A 84 1.46 -13.27 5.42
CA TRP A 84 0.00 -13.32 5.31
C TRP A 84 -0.61 -12.10 4.61
N GLY A 85 -0.04 -10.92 4.83
CA GLY A 85 -0.47 -9.71 4.14
C GLY A 85 -0.02 -9.66 2.69
N GLY A 86 1.14 -10.25 2.37
CA GLY A 86 1.61 -10.37 0.99
C GLY A 86 0.77 -11.33 0.15
N ILE A 87 0.27 -12.42 0.74
CA ILE A 87 -0.62 -13.37 0.06
C ILE A 87 -2.03 -12.79 -0.12
N ALA A 88 -2.48 -11.94 0.81
CA ALA A 88 -3.80 -11.34 0.77
C ALA A 88 -3.92 -10.12 -0.16
N ALA A 89 -2.80 -9.60 -0.66
CA ALA A 89 -2.71 -8.37 -1.45
C ALA A 89 -2.59 -8.65 -2.96
#